data_AF-A0A973G182-F1
#
_entry.id   AF-A0A973G182-F1
#
_cell.length_a   1.000
_cell.length_b   1.000
_cell.length_c   1.000
_cell.angle_alpha   90.00
_cell.angle_beta   90.00
_cell.angle_gamma   90.00
#
_symmetry.space_group_name_H-M   'P 1'
#
loop_
_entity.id
_entity.type
_entity.pdbx_description
1 polymer ?
#
loop_
_entity_poly.entity_id
_entity_poly.type
_entity_poly.pdbx_seq_one_letter_code
_entity_poly.pdbx_strand_id
1 'polypeptide(L)' 'MESSRNDFYEGCRSRAIMLALEEDRYTGDITTLATIDNRQEGRAVIKAKEDGIAGGVDVAMQVFAACDPSIEAVFHRR' A
#
# COMPACT_ATOMS: atom_id res chain seq x y z
N MET A 1 -19.31 -21.78 -2.93
CA MET A 1 -19.99 -20.65 -3.61
C MET A 1 -19.49 -19.30 -3.09
N GLU A 2 -19.34 -19.13 -1.76
CA GLU A 2 -18.84 -17.89 -1.15
C GLU A 2 -17.33 -17.66 -1.37
N SER A 3 -16.50 -18.73 -1.27
CA SER A 3 -15.06 -18.69 -1.57
C SER A 3 -14.76 -18.15 -2.97
N SER A 4 -15.42 -18.69 -4.01
CA SER A 4 -15.19 -18.30 -5.40
C SER A 4 -15.49 -16.81 -5.68
N ARG A 5 -16.38 -16.21 -4.91
CA ARG A 5 -16.70 -14.77 -5.01
C ARG A 5 -15.61 -13.92 -4.36
N ASN A 6 -15.12 -14.33 -3.18
CA ASN A 6 -14.01 -13.65 -2.53
C ASN A 6 -12.74 -13.73 -3.39
N ASP A 7 -12.45 -14.89 -3.97
CA ASP A 7 -11.29 -15.09 -4.85
C ASP A 7 -11.33 -14.13 -6.06
N PHE A 8 -12.52 -13.93 -6.64
CA PHE A 8 -12.71 -12.97 -7.73
C PHE A 8 -12.40 -11.53 -7.30
N TYR A 9 -12.92 -11.09 -6.15
CA TYR A 9 -12.68 -9.73 -5.66
C TYR A 9 -11.24 -9.50 -5.26
N GLU A 10 -10.58 -10.48 -4.63
CA GLU A 10 -9.14 -10.41 -4.34
C GLU A 10 -8.33 -10.30 -5.63
N GLY A 11 -8.66 -11.10 -6.65
CA GLY A 11 -8.02 -11.00 -7.96
C GLY A 11 -8.20 -9.63 -8.60
N CYS A 12 -9.41 -9.05 -8.55
CA CYS A 12 -9.68 -7.70 -9.05
C CYS A 12 -8.89 -6.64 -8.29
N ARG A 13 -8.84 -6.74 -6.96
CA ARG A 13 -8.15 -5.81 -6.06
C ARG A 13 -6.65 -5.83 -6.31
N SER A 14 -6.03 -7.01 -6.36
CA SER A 14 -4.61 -7.18 -6.64
C SER A 14 -4.24 -6.58 -8.00
N ARG A 15 -5.04 -6.81 -9.04
CA ARG A 15 -4.82 -6.19 -10.36
C ARG A 15 -4.90 -4.67 -10.30
N ALA A 16 -5.89 -4.11 -9.59
CA ALA A 16 -6.04 -2.66 -9.46
C ALA A 16 -4.83 -2.04 -8.71
N ILE A 17 -4.34 -2.70 -7.67
CA ILE A 17 -3.13 -2.27 -6.94
C ILE A 17 -1.92 -2.24 -7.85
N MET A 18 -1.66 -3.33 -8.60
CA MET A 18 -0.49 -3.38 -9.49
C MET A 18 -0.57 -2.32 -10.60
N LEU A 19 -1.73 -2.12 -11.21
CA LEU A 19 -1.93 -1.09 -12.23
C LEU A 19 -1.69 0.33 -11.68
N ALA A 20 -2.17 0.62 -10.47
CA ALA A 20 -1.94 1.92 -9.82
C ALA A 20 -0.46 2.14 -9.48
N LEU A 21 0.26 1.09 -9.05
CA LEU A 21 1.70 1.18 -8.79
C LEU A 21 2.51 1.39 -10.08
N GLU A 22 2.13 0.73 -11.16
CA GLU A 22 2.75 0.91 -12.48
C GLU A 22 2.52 2.32 -13.04
N GLU A 23 1.31 2.87 -12.87
CA GLU A 23 0.97 4.25 -13.24
C GLU A 23 1.90 5.25 -12.53
N ASP A 24 2.07 5.12 -11.22
CA ASP A 24 2.81 6.09 -10.39
C ASP A 24 4.34 5.96 -10.55
N ARG A 25 4.86 4.74 -10.76
CA ARG A 25 6.29 4.44 -10.70
C ARG A 25 6.89 3.92 -12.01
N TYR A 26 6.30 4.20 -13.17
CA TYR A 26 6.68 3.60 -14.46
C TYR A 26 8.21 3.50 -14.71
N THR A 27 8.96 4.60 -14.55
CA THR A 27 10.44 4.62 -14.68
C THR A 27 11.20 4.53 -13.34
N GLY A 28 10.48 4.27 -12.26
CA GLY A 28 10.93 4.37 -10.87
C GLY A 28 10.65 5.73 -10.24
N ASP A 29 10.84 5.80 -8.93
CA ASP A 29 10.77 7.04 -8.15
C ASP A 29 12.13 7.74 -8.14
N ILE A 30 12.38 8.55 -9.18
CA ILE A 30 13.68 9.21 -9.42
C ILE A 30 14.06 10.13 -8.25
N THR A 31 13.08 10.80 -7.64
CA THR A 31 13.35 11.69 -6.51
C THR A 31 13.85 10.90 -5.30
N THR A 32 13.17 9.80 -4.95
CA THR A 32 13.62 8.92 -3.86
C THR A 32 15.01 8.34 -4.16
N LEU A 33 15.24 7.81 -5.37
CA LEU A 33 16.53 7.24 -5.77
C LEU A 33 17.69 8.25 -5.71
N ALA A 34 17.41 9.53 -5.97
CA ALA A 34 18.43 10.59 -5.96
C ALA A 34 18.68 11.19 -4.57
N THR A 35 17.75 11.02 -3.62
CA THR A 35 17.78 11.77 -2.34
C THR A 35 17.80 10.91 -1.09
N ILE A 36 17.45 9.62 -1.18
CA ILE A 36 17.42 8.68 -0.07
C ILE A 36 18.46 7.59 -0.30
N ASP A 37 19.28 7.31 0.72
CA ASP A 37 20.23 6.19 0.66
C ASP A 37 19.47 4.85 0.62
N ASN A 38 19.87 3.94 -0.27
CA ASN A 38 19.20 2.65 -0.46
C ASN A 38 19.21 1.73 0.78
N ARG A 39 20.04 2.03 1.79
CA ARG A 39 20.09 1.30 3.07
C ARG A 39 19.39 2.04 4.20
N GLN A 40 18.83 3.22 3.93
CA GLN A 40 18.14 4.01 4.93
C GLN A 40 16.77 3.40 5.23
N GLU A 41 16.58 2.96 6.47
CA GLU A 41 15.28 2.57 7.00
C GLU A 41 14.60 3.76 7.69
N GLY A 42 13.27 3.75 7.71
CA GLY A 42 12.47 4.82 8.30
C GLY A 42 11.15 4.33 8.87
N ARG A 43 10.53 5.17 9.70
CA ARG A 43 9.20 4.94 10.24
C ARG A 43 8.27 6.07 9.82
N ALA A 44 7.12 5.72 9.25
CA ALA A 44 6.07 6.65 8.88
C ALA A 44 4.83 6.46 9.76
N VAL A 45 3.98 7.49 9.82
CA VAL A 45 2.67 7.44 10.49
C VAL A 45 1.63 8.10 9.61
N ILE A 46 0.63 7.33 9.17
CA ILE A 46 -0.57 7.88 8.52
C ILE A 46 -1.47 8.44 9.62
N LYS A 47 -1.79 9.73 9.54
CA LYS A 47 -2.66 10.43 10.48
C LYS A 47 -3.90 10.96 9.77
N ALA A 48 -5.08 10.74 10.36
CA ALA A 48 -6.29 11.41 9.92
C ALA A 48 -6.11 12.93 10.13
N LYS A 49 -6.40 13.71 9.10
CA LYS A 49 -6.29 15.18 9.15
C LYS A 49 -7.61 15.85 9.57
N GLU A 50 -8.67 15.06 9.67
CA GLU A 50 -10.02 15.48 10.02
C GLU A 50 -10.79 14.29 10.63
N ASP A 51 -11.92 14.58 11.26
CA ASP A 51 -12.79 13.57 11.84
C ASP A 51 -13.55 12.78 10.76
N GLY A 52 -13.67 11.47 10.93
CA GLY A 52 -14.38 10.62 9.96
C GLY A 52 -14.29 9.12 10.23
N ILE A 53 -14.69 8.33 9.23
CA ILE A 53 -14.61 6.88 9.25
C ILE A 53 -13.50 6.43 8.32
N ALA A 54 -12.51 5.70 8.84
CA ALA A 54 -11.44 5.12 8.04
C ALA A 54 -11.95 3.91 7.24
N GLY A 55 -11.85 3.97 5.91
CA GLY A 55 -12.13 2.87 4.99
C GLY A 55 -10.91 2.54 4.13
N GLY A 56 -10.79 1.27 3.70
CA GLY A 56 -9.70 0.84 2.81
C GLY A 56 -8.34 0.66 3.48
N VAL A 57 -8.29 0.54 4.82
CA VAL A 57 -7.04 0.33 5.57
C VAL A 57 -6.37 -1.01 5.19
N ASP A 58 -7.18 -2.03 4.93
CA ASP A 58 -6.73 -3.32 4.40
C ASP A 58 -6.09 -3.20 3.01
N VAL A 59 -6.69 -2.41 2.13
CA VAL A 59 -6.13 -2.12 0.80
C VAL A 59 -4.80 -1.40 0.92
N ALA A 60 -4.69 -0.40 1.81
CA ALA A 60 -3.42 0.28 2.05
C ALA A 60 -2.32 -0.67 2.53
N MET A 61 -2.63 -1.62 3.43
CA MET A 61 -1.68 -2.66 3.85
C MET A 61 -1.24 -3.54 2.69
N GLN A 62 -2.15 -3.91 1.79
CA GLN A 62 -1.81 -4.70 0.60
C GLN A 62 -0.93 -3.93 -0.39
N VAL A 63 -1.13 -2.61 -0.53
CA VAL A 63 -0.27 -1.76 -1.38
C VAL A 63 1.16 -1.73 -0.83
N PHE A 64 1.35 -1.56 0.48
CA PHE A 64 2.69 -1.61 1.09
C PHE A 64 3.35 -2.97 0.90
N ALA A 65 2.62 -4.06 1.14
CA ALA A 65 3.14 -5.42 0.93
C ALA A 65 3.49 -5.70 -0.54
N ALA A 66 2.73 -5.15 -1.49
CA ALA A 66 3.03 -5.25 -2.92
C ALA A 66 4.26 -4.40 -3.34
N CYS A 67 4.50 -3.27 -2.67
CA CYS A 67 5.69 -2.44 -2.88
C CYS A 67 6.95 -3.09 -2.33
N ASP A 68 6.89 -3.56 -1.08
CA ASP A 68 7.98 -4.24 -0.39
C ASP A 68 7.39 -5.11 0.75
N PRO A 69 7.52 -6.45 0.67
CA PRO A 69 6.96 -7.36 1.66
C PRO A 69 7.65 -7.30 3.04
N SER A 70 8.79 -6.60 3.16
CA SER A 70 9.47 -6.40 4.44
C SER A 70 8.89 -5.24 5.26
N ILE A 71 8.02 -4.41 4.67
CA ILE A 71 7.40 -3.28 5.39
C ILE A 71 6.39 -3.80 6.41
N GLU A 72 6.63 -3.47 7.68
CA GLU A 72 5.70 -3.72 8.77
C GLU A 72 4.67 -2.58 8.91
N ALA A 73 3.40 -2.87 8.63
CA ALA A 73 2.29 -1.95 8.83
C ALA A 73 1.40 -2.41 9.99
N VAL A 74 1.14 -1.51 10.94
CA VAL A 74 0.26 -1.77 12.10
C VAL A 74 -0.83 -0.73 12.21
N PHE A 75 -2.04 -1.17 12.54
CA PHE A 75 -3.17 -0.26 12.78
C PHE A 75 -3.20 0.17 14.24
N HIS A 76 -3.07 1.48 14.49
CA HIS A 76 -3.20 2.06 15.81
C HIS A 76 -4.62 2.59 16.03
N ARG A 77 -5.33 2.02 17.01
CA ARG A 77 -6.58 2.57 17.55
C ARG A 77 -6.25 3.23 18.88
N ARG A 78 -6.71 4.46 19.08
CA ARG A 78 -6.77 5.07 20.41
C ARG A 78 -8.13 4.79 21.04
#